data_AF-A0A6B3I8G8-F1
#
_entry.id   AF-A0A6B3I8G8-F1
#
_cell.length_a   1.000
_cell.length_b   1.000
_cell.length_c   1.000
_cell.angle_alpha   90.00
_cell.angle_beta   90.00
_cell.angle_gamma   90.00
#
_symmetry.space_group_name_H-M   'P 1'
#
loop_
_entity.id
_entity.type
_entity.pdbx_description
1 polymer ?
#
loop_
_entity_poly.entity_id
_entity_poly.type
_entity_poly.pdbx_seq_one_letter_code
_entity_poly.pdbx_strand_id
1 'polypeptide(L)' 'LVLASKYTCATRPGDVNSGGNHRKNLVQSVEASLGRLRTDRLDVLWVHARDNFTPVEEVMRALDDLVRT' A
#
# COMPACT_ATOMS: atom_id res chain seq x y z
N LEU A 1 21.27 -0.08 2.15
CA LEU A 1 20.28 0.41 1.17
C LEU A 1 18.99 0.67 1.92
N VAL A 2 18.31 1.78 1.63
CA VAL A 2 16.96 2.07 2.14
C VAL A 2 16.00 1.87 0.96
N LEU A 3 15.04 0.97 1.11
CA LEU A 3 14.05 0.60 0.11
C LEU A 3 12.72 1.26 0.42
N ALA A 4 12.25 2.08 -0.53
CA ALA A 4 10.95 2.72 -0.44
C ALA A 4 10.02 2.22 -1.56
N SER A 5 8.75 2.02 -1.24
CA SER A 5 7.69 1.82 -2.22
C SER A 5 6.49 2.70 -1.88
N LYS A 6 5.47 2.67 -2.74
CA LYS A 6 4.28 3.51 -2.60
C LYS A 6 3.07 2.87 -3.24
N TYR A 7 1.91 3.09 -2.65
CA TYR A 7 0.62 2.60 -3.13
C TYR A 7 -0.39 3.75 -3.16
N THR A 8 -1.28 3.76 -4.16
CA THR A 8 -2.57 4.50 -4.26
C THR A 8 -3.11 4.27 -5.67
N CYS A 9 -2.27 4.40 -6.70
CA CYS A 9 -2.70 4.30 -8.09
C CYS A 9 -3.05 2.86 -8.47
N ALA A 10 -4.06 2.69 -9.33
CA ALA A 10 -4.42 1.39 -9.89
C ALA A 10 -3.23 0.77 -10.63
N THR A 11 -2.84 -0.44 -10.24
CA THR A 11 -1.73 -1.19 -10.87
C THR A 11 -2.20 -2.41 -11.66
N ARG A 12 -3.47 -2.83 -11.51
CA ARG A 12 -4.04 -4.00 -12.18
C ARG A 12 -5.29 -3.59 -12.97
N PRO A 13 -5.23 -3.55 -14.32
CA PRO A 13 -6.37 -3.21 -15.15
C PRO A 13 -7.58 -4.11 -14.85
N GLY A 14 -8.77 -3.51 -14.76
CA GLY A 14 -10.03 -4.24 -14.50
C GLY A 14 -10.28 -4.62 -13.03
N ASP A 15 -9.30 -4.46 -12.14
CA ASP A 15 -9.47 -4.68 -10.70
C ASP A 15 -9.73 -3.34 -10.00
N VAL A 16 -10.99 -3.11 -9.62
CA VAL A 16 -11.43 -1.90 -8.90
C VAL A 16 -10.76 -1.75 -7.54
N ASN A 17 -10.23 -2.83 -6.95
CA ASN A 17 -9.53 -2.80 -5.66
C ASN A 17 -8.01 -2.59 -5.82
N SER A 18 -7.51 -2.43 -7.04
CA SER A 18 -6.07 -2.22 -7.27
C SER A 18 -5.61 -0.79 -7.05
N GLY A 19 -6.54 0.13 -6.74
CA GLY A 19 -6.30 1.55 -6.48
C GLY A 19 -7.06 2.05 -5.24
N GLY A 20 -6.79 3.28 -4.84
CA GLY A 20 -7.30 3.89 -3.60
C GLY A 20 -6.44 3.56 -2.38
N ASN A 21 -6.75 4.18 -1.24
CA ASN A 21 -5.97 4.07 -0.01
C ASN A 21 -6.54 3.08 1.01
N HIS A 22 -7.68 2.46 0.70
CA HIS A 22 -8.32 1.44 1.52
C HIS A 22 -7.38 0.27 1.84
N ARG A 23 -7.59 -0.37 2.99
CA ARG A 23 -6.68 -1.38 3.55
C ARG A 23 -6.34 -2.50 2.56
N LYS A 24 -7.32 -2.97 1.79
CA LYS A 24 -7.13 -4.08 0.84
C LYS A 24 -6.09 -3.73 -0.23
N ASN A 25 -6.15 -2.53 -0.81
CA ASN A 25 -5.13 -2.12 -1.79
C ASN A 25 -3.75 -1.97 -1.16
N LEU A 26 -3.66 -1.45 0.07
CA LEU A 26 -2.39 -1.34 0.82
C LEU A 26 -1.70 -2.70 0.90
N VAL A 27 -2.39 -3.71 1.45
CA VAL A 27 -1.81 -5.05 1.67
C VAL A 27 -1.38 -5.68 0.35
N GLN A 28 -2.28 -5.71 -0.63
CA GLN A 28 -1.99 -6.30 -1.93
C GLN A 28 -0.85 -5.58 -2.67
N SER A 29 -0.72 -4.27 -2.52
CA SER A 29 0.35 -3.48 -3.14
C SER A 29 1.69 -3.71 -2.47
N VAL A 30 1.72 -3.89 -1.14
CA VAL A 30 2.93 -4.23 -0.38
C VAL A 30 3.41 -5.62 -0.76
N GLU A 31 2.56 -6.64 -0.68
CA GLU A 31 2.88 -8.02 -1.07
C GLU A 31 3.43 -8.10 -2.51
N ALA A 32 2.76 -7.42 -3.45
CA ALA A 32 3.21 -7.38 -4.83
C ALA A 32 4.54 -6.63 -5.00
N SER A 33 4.80 -5.58 -4.20
CA SER A 33 6.07 -4.85 -4.21
C SER A 33 7.21 -5.72 -3.70
N LEU A 34 7.01 -6.39 -2.55
CA LEU A 34 7.97 -7.32 -1.95
C LEU A 34 8.32 -8.46 -2.92
N GLY A 35 7.31 -9.06 -3.56
CA GLY A 35 7.50 -10.11 -4.56
C GLY A 35 8.33 -9.65 -5.77
N ARG A 36 8.04 -8.46 -6.33
CA ARG A 36 8.80 -7.91 -7.47
C ARG A 36 10.24 -7.54 -7.10
N LEU A 37 10.43 -7.00 -5.89
CA LEU A 37 11.75 -6.60 -5.39
C LEU A 37 12.56 -7.77 -4.81
N ARG A 38 11.94 -8.95 -4.68
CA ARG A 38 12.56 -10.16 -4.10
C ARG A 38 13.15 -9.91 -2.72
N THR A 39 12.40 -9.22 -1.88
CA THR A 39 12.75 -8.91 -0.50
C THR A 39 11.53 -9.11 0.40
N ASP A 40 11.77 -9.25 1.69
CA ASP A 40 10.77 -9.38 2.75
C ASP A 40 10.43 -8.05 3.43
N ARG A 41 11.15 -6.96 3.12
CA ARG A 41 10.91 -5.66 3.76
C ARG A 41 10.89 -4.47 2.82
N LEU A 42 10.19 -3.44 3.28
CA LEU A 42 10.33 -2.05 2.84
C LEU A 42 10.74 -1.23 4.05
N ASP A 43 11.74 -0.38 3.91
CA ASP A 43 12.15 0.52 4.99
C ASP A 43 11.19 1.72 5.09
N VAL A 44 10.56 2.12 3.97
CA VAL A 44 9.54 3.17 3.93
C VAL A 44 8.40 2.80 2.97
N LEU A 45 7.15 2.96 3.40
CA LEU A 45 5.98 2.89 2.54
C LEU A 45 5.27 4.25 2.52
N TRP A 46 4.99 4.76 1.32
CA TRP A 46 4.22 6.00 1.16
C TRP A 46 2.77 5.72 0.73
N VAL A 47 1.84 6.46 1.31
CA VAL A 47 0.55 6.76 0.68
C VAL A 47 0.83 7.73 -0.46
N HIS A 48 0.75 7.26 -1.71
CA HIS A 48 1.30 7.98 -2.87
C HIS A 48 0.48 9.22 -3.23
N ALA A 49 -0.84 9.14 -3.08
CA ALA A 49 -1.74 10.25 -3.30
C ALA A 49 -2.93 10.19 -2.33
N ARG A 50 -3.51 11.35 -2.04
CA ARG A 50 -4.78 11.42 -1.33
C ARG A 50 -5.88 10.89 -2.24
N ASP A 51 -6.65 9.92 -1.75
CA ASP A 51 -7.98 9.66 -2.27
C ASP A 51 -9.01 10.35 -1.37
N ASN A 52 -10.11 10.81 -1.95
CA ASN A 52 -11.20 11.44 -1.19
C ASN A 52 -12.27 10.41 -0.79
N PHE A 53 -11.95 9.12 -0.89
CA PHE A 53 -12.88 8.02 -0.73
C PHE A 53 -12.56 7.17 0.51
N THR A 54 -11.30 7.07 0.90
CA THR A 54 -10.89 6.31 2.08
C THR A 54 -10.77 7.26 3.29
N PRO A 55 -11.49 7.01 4.40
CA PRO A 55 -11.33 7.78 5.63
C PRO A 55 -9.88 7.71 6.14
N VAL A 56 -9.36 8.83 6.67
CA VAL A 56 -7.98 8.90 7.15
C VAL A 56 -7.73 7.92 8.30
N GLU A 57 -8.75 7.66 9.11
CA GLU A 57 -8.72 6.70 10.22
C GLU A 57 -8.46 5.28 9.71
N GLU A 58 -9.05 4.89 8.58
CA GLU A 58 -8.79 3.59 7.95
C GLU A 58 -7.35 3.54 7.43
N VAL A 59 -6.90 4.58 6.73
CA VAL A 59 -5.53 4.64 6.18
C VAL A 59 -4.49 4.52 7.31
N MET A 60 -4.65 5.31 8.37
CA MET A 60 -3.72 5.30 9.51
C MET A 60 -3.75 3.96 10.26
N ARG A 61 -4.92 3.37 10.46
CA ARG A 61 -5.03 2.04 11.08
C ARG A 61 -4.41 0.95 10.20
N ALA A 62 -4.57 1.03 8.89
CA ALA A 62 -3.99 0.06 7.97
C ALA A 62 -2.45 0.15 7.95
N LEU A 63 -1.89 1.35 8.02
CA LEU A 63 -0.44 1.56 8.14
C LEU A 63 0.10 1.07 9.50
N ASP A 64 -0.58 1.35 10.61
CA ASP A 64 -0.18 0.87 11.94
C ASP A 64 -0.21 -0.66 12.02
N ASP A 65 -1.28 -1.29 11.52
CA ASP A 65 -1.38 -2.75 11.49
C ASP A 65 -0.27 -3.37 10.63
N LEU A 66 0.07 -2.76 9.47
CA LEU A 66 1.14 -3.28 8.60
C LEU A 66 2.52 -3.28 9.29
N VAL A 67 2.80 -2.29 10.14
CA VAL A 67 4.09 -2.20 10.84
C VAL A 67 4.14 -3.15 12.04
N ARG A 68 2.99 -3.48 12.64
CA ARG A 68 2.91 -4.33 13.84
C ARG A 68 2.87 -5.83 13.53
N THR A 69 2.46 -6.22 12.33
CA THR A 69 2.45 -7.61 11.85
C THR A 69 3.83 -8.03 11.39
#